data_AF-A0A2N9MUS7-F1
#
_entry.id   AF-A0A2N9MUS7-F1
#
_cell.length_a   1.000
_cell.length_b   1.000
_cell.length_c   1.000
_cell.angle_alpha   90.00
_cell.angle_beta   90.00
_cell.angle_gamma   90.00
#
_symmetry.space_group_name_H-M   'P 1'
#
loop_
_entity.id
_entity.type
_entity.pdbx_description
1 polymer ?
#
loop_
_entity_poly.entity_id
_entity_poly.type
_entity_poly.pdbx_seq_one_letter_code
_entity_poly.pdbx_strand_id
1 'polypeptide(L)'
;MPAFNWWDPAWPAGMEKTLNPDVTPRMRGVVEKCNFCHGRWHAAKQRAAAEGKPDTEPVQYLPACAEACPTKAIQFGDLNDPASAPAVAARNGNSFRMLEKLNTDPKIYYRSKREWVRQIANAPHPADTRKENLRG
;
A
#
# COMPACT_ATOMS: atom_id res chain seq x y z
N MET A 1 -4.91 6.37 -0.43
CA MET A 1 -5.80 7.42 -0.95
C MET A 1 -5.37 7.74 -2.38
N PRO A 2 -6.29 7.77 -3.35
CA PRO A 2 -5.98 8.27 -4.68
C PRO A 2 -5.84 9.80 -4.65
N ALA A 3 -4.91 10.35 -5.42
CA ALA A 3 -4.74 11.77 -5.67
C ALA A 3 -5.08 12.06 -7.13
N PHE A 4 -5.74 13.18 -7.40
CA PHE A 4 -6.08 13.59 -8.76
C PHE A 4 -5.17 14.73 -9.19
N ASN A 5 -4.59 14.64 -10.38
CA ASN A 5 -3.73 15.68 -10.91
C ASN A 5 -4.55 16.81 -11.57
N TRP A 6 -4.79 17.90 -10.84
CA TRP A 6 -5.59 19.04 -11.33
C TRP A 6 -4.85 19.97 -12.30
N TRP A 7 -3.52 19.98 -12.25
CA TRP A 7 -2.68 20.93 -12.97
C TRP A 7 -1.63 20.20 -13.81
N ASP A 8 -1.02 20.89 -14.77
CA ASP A 8 0.13 20.30 -15.46
C ASP A 8 1.35 20.33 -14.53
N PRO A 9 2.12 19.23 -14.44
CA PRO A 9 3.33 19.20 -13.63
C PRO A 9 4.35 20.19 -14.21
N ALA A 10 4.78 21.15 -13.40
CA ALA A 10 5.84 22.09 -13.74
C ALA A 10 7.09 21.75 -12.92
N TRP A 11 8.19 21.46 -13.60
CA TRP A 11 9.47 21.18 -12.98
C TRP A 11 10.39 22.40 -13.10
N PRO A 12 11.10 22.80 -12.04
CA PRO A 12 12.17 23.78 -12.15
C PRO A 12 13.25 23.31 -13.12
N ALA A 13 13.87 24.23 -13.86
CA ALA A 13 14.88 23.91 -14.85
C ALA A 13 16.00 23.03 -14.27
N GLY A 14 16.24 21.87 -14.88
CA GLY A 14 17.25 20.90 -14.48
C GLY A 14 16.74 19.81 -13.53
N MET A 15 15.57 20.00 -12.90
CA MET A 15 14.97 19.00 -12.00
C MET A 15 14.33 17.83 -12.76
N GLU A 16 14.10 17.96 -14.07
CA GLU A 16 13.61 16.89 -14.93
C GLU A 16 14.54 15.65 -14.89
N LYS A 17 15.84 15.86 -14.65
CA LYS A 17 16.85 14.80 -14.51
C LYS A 17 16.74 14.01 -13.21
N THR A 18 16.02 14.54 -12.21
CA THR A 18 15.80 13.85 -10.93
C THR A 18 14.62 12.89 -10.98
N LEU A 19 13.81 12.96 -12.05
CA LEU A 19 12.69 12.06 -12.25
C LEU A 19 13.19 10.63 -12.45
N ASN A 20 12.52 9.70 -11.78
CA ASN A 20 12.81 8.28 -11.96
C ASN A 20 12.30 7.82 -13.33
N PRO A 21 13.15 7.31 -14.24
CA PRO A 21 12.71 6.85 -15.56
C PRO A 21 11.77 5.63 -15.50
N ASP A 22 11.82 4.84 -14.43
CA ASP A 22 10.97 3.65 -14.24
C ASP A 22 9.53 4.01 -13.82
N VAL A 23 9.28 5.28 -13.52
CA VAL A 23 7.97 5.79 -13.11
C VAL A 23 7.58 6.94 -14.01
N THR A 24 6.36 6.84 -14.52
CA THR A 24 5.91 7.69 -15.60
C THR A 24 5.21 8.93 -15.02
N PRO A 25 5.71 10.17 -15.29
CA PRO A 25 5.09 11.41 -14.81
C PRO A 25 3.68 11.52 -15.38
N ARG A 26 2.68 11.86 -14.56
CA ARG A 26 1.30 11.97 -15.05
C ARG A 26 0.98 13.38 -15.50
N MET A 27 0.22 13.44 -16.59
CA MET A 27 -0.37 14.67 -17.10
C MET A 27 -1.56 15.10 -16.23
N ARG A 28 -2.05 16.32 -16.45
CA ARG A 28 -3.32 16.80 -15.89
C ARG A 28 -4.45 15.83 -16.24
N GLY A 29 -5.39 15.66 -15.30
CA GLY A 29 -6.62 14.89 -15.50
C GLY A 29 -6.50 13.40 -15.13
N VAL A 30 -5.36 12.97 -14.59
CA VAL A 30 -5.10 11.56 -14.26
C VAL A 30 -5.14 11.33 -12.75
N VAL A 31 -5.73 10.20 -12.33
CA VAL A 31 -5.68 9.72 -10.94
C VAL A 31 -4.40 8.95 -10.70
N GLU A 32 -3.71 9.29 -9.62
CA GLU A 32 -2.58 8.56 -9.08
C GLU A 32 -2.94 7.88 -7.76
N LYS A 33 -2.27 6.77 -7.46
CA LYS A 33 -2.35 6.11 -6.16
C LYS A 33 -1.08 5.33 -5.90
N CYS A 34 -0.89 4.93 -4.65
CA CYS A 34 0.08 3.90 -4.32
C CYS A 34 -0.19 2.63 -5.17
N ASN A 35 0.82 2.21 -5.90
CA ASN A 35 0.84 0.99 -6.70
C ASN A 35 1.86 -0.02 -6.14
N PHE A 36 2.22 0.11 -4.86
CA PHE A 36 3.26 -0.67 -4.19
C PHE A 36 4.61 -0.65 -4.93
N CYS A 37 4.99 0.49 -5.51
CA CYS A 37 6.24 0.64 -6.26
C CYS A 37 6.36 -0.38 -7.41
N HIS A 38 5.31 -0.53 -8.19
CA HIS A 38 5.22 -1.45 -9.33
C HIS A 38 6.42 -1.38 -10.31
N GLY A 39 7.01 -0.21 -10.54
CA GLY A 39 8.24 -0.09 -11.35
C GLY A 39 9.42 -0.88 -10.77
N ARG A 40 9.59 -0.87 -9.45
CA ARG A 40 10.62 -1.68 -8.76
C ARG A 40 10.34 -3.18 -8.86
N TRP A 41 9.06 -3.58 -8.82
CA TRP A 41 8.67 -4.97 -9.05
C TRP A 41 9.02 -5.43 -10.46
N HIS A 42 8.75 -4.60 -11.48
CA HIS A 42 9.14 -4.90 -12.86
C HIS A 42 10.65 -5.02 -13.03
N ALA A 43 11.43 -4.10 -12.44
CA ALA A 43 12.88 -4.18 -12.46
C ALA A 43 13.40 -5.45 -11.78
N ALA A 44 12.82 -5.84 -10.64
CA ALA A 44 13.16 -7.09 -9.96
C ALA A 44 12.82 -8.32 -10.81
N LYS A 45 11.66 -8.32 -11.48
CA LYS A 45 11.26 -9.39 -12.41
C LYS A 45 12.18 -9.50 -13.62
N GLN A 46 12.56 -8.38 -14.22
CA GLN A 46 13.50 -8.38 -15.34
C GLN A 46 14.89 -8.91 -14.94
N ARG A 47 15.38 -8.55 -13.75
CA ARG A 47 16.63 -9.10 -13.21
C ARG A 47 16.55 -10.61 -12.98
N ALA A 48 15.47 -11.08 -12.36
CA ALA A 48 15.25 -12.52 -12.15
C ALA A 48 15.20 -13.29 -13.48
N ALA A 49 14.52 -12.75 -14.49
CA ALA A 49 14.47 -13.33 -15.83
C ALA A 49 15.87 -13.37 -16.50
N ALA A 50 16.67 -12.31 -16.34
CA ALA A 50 18.04 -12.26 -16.85
C ALA A 50 18.97 -13.27 -16.16
N GLU A 51 18.70 -13.61 -14.90
CA GLU A 51 19.38 -14.66 -14.14
C GLU A 51 18.88 -16.09 -14.51
N GLY A 52 17.89 -16.20 -15.40
CA GLY A 52 17.31 -17.49 -15.81
C GLY A 52 16.33 -18.09 -14.81
N LYS A 53 15.86 -17.30 -13.82
CA LYS A 53 14.85 -17.76 -12.87
C LYS A 53 13.49 -17.89 -13.54
N PRO A 54 12.70 -18.93 -13.20
CA PRO A 54 11.38 -19.11 -13.76
C PRO A 54 10.44 -18.01 -13.28
N ASP A 55 9.56 -17.56 -14.18
CA ASP A 55 8.58 -16.49 -13.96
C ASP A 55 7.56 -16.79 -12.84
N THR A 56 7.51 -18.05 -12.39
CA THR A 56 6.67 -18.53 -11.29
C THR A 56 7.22 -18.22 -9.90
N GLU A 57 8.50 -17.89 -9.79
CA GLU A 57 9.11 -17.57 -8.50
C GLU A 57 8.73 -16.15 -8.05
N PRO A 58 8.36 -15.97 -6.76
CA PRO A 58 8.07 -14.65 -6.24
C PRO A 58 9.33 -13.80 -6.21
N VAL A 59 9.26 -12.61 -6.80
CA VAL A 59 10.38 -11.66 -6.84
C VAL A 59 10.40 -10.80 -5.58
N GLN A 60 11.55 -10.78 -4.91
CA GLN A 60 11.75 -9.95 -3.73
C GLN A 60 12.14 -8.52 -4.16
N TYR A 61 11.42 -7.53 -3.66
CA TYR A 61 11.81 -6.12 -3.79
C TYR A 61 11.32 -5.33 -2.57
N LEU A 62 11.95 -4.18 -2.32
CA LEU A 62 11.55 -3.28 -1.25
C LEU A 62 10.92 -2.01 -1.84
N PRO A 63 9.67 -1.66 -1.49
CA PRO A 63 9.08 -0.39 -1.85
C PRO A 63 9.82 0.78 -1.22
N ALA A 64 9.79 1.93 -1.88
CA ALA A 64 10.49 3.13 -1.43
C ALA A 64 10.08 3.56 -0.01
N CYS A 65 8.80 3.44 0.34
CA CYS A 65 8.31 3.77 1.69
C CYS A 65 8.80 2.81 2.78
N ALA A 66 9.02 1.53 2.46
CA ALA A 66 9.56 0.55 3.39
C ALA A 66 11.07 0.71 3.56
N GLU A 67 11.78 1.01 2.46
CA GLU A 67 13.22 1.29 2.45
C GLU A 67 13.57 2.58 3.22
N ALA A 68 12.80 3.65 3.00
CA ALA A 68 13.07 4.95 3.61
C ALA A 68 12.75 5.02 5.12
N CYS A 69 12.00 4.05 5.66
CA CYS A 69 11.53 4.11 7.05
C CYS A 69 12.61 3.62 8.04
N PRO A 70 13.25 4.50 8.84
CA PRO A 70 14.32 4.09 9.75
C PRO A 70 13.81 3.20 10.89
N THR A 71 12.56 3.38 11.31
CA THR A 71 11.93 2.62 12.39
C THR A 71 11.34 1.29 11.92
N LYS A 72 11.41 0.98 10.62
CA LYS A 72 10.85 -0.25 10.02
C LYS A 72 9.35 -0.44 10.31
N ALA A 73 8.61 0.66 10.34
CA ALA A 73 7.16 0.64 10.59
C ALA A 73 6.37 -0.05 9.47
N ILE A 74 6.86 0.04 8.22
CA ILE A 74 6.25 -0.59 7.05
C ILE A 74 7.04 -1.86 6.74
N GLN A 75 6.35 -3.01 6.79
CA GLN A 75 6.87 -4.30 6.37
C GLN A 75 6.17 -4.70 5.08
N PHE A 76 6.95 -5.09 4.07
CA PHE A 76 6.44 -5.47 2.75
C PHE A 76 6.95 -6.85 2.37
N GLY A 77 6.12 -7.64 1.69
CA GLY A 77 6.42 -9.01 1.30
C GLY A 77 5.16 -9.78 0.91
N ASP A 78 5.33 -11.06 0.61
CA ASP A 78 4.24 -11.92 0.17
C ASP A 78 3.38 -12.38 1.37
N LEU A 79 2.07 -12.17 1.30
CA LEU A 79 1.12 -12.60 2.33
C LEU A 79 0.77 -14.09 2.21
N ASN A 80 1.02 -14.71 1.05
CA ASN A 80 0.79 -16.14 0.83
C ASN A 80 1.88 -17.00 1.48
N ASP A 81 3.10 -16.47 1.59
CA ASP A 81 4.18 -17.12 2.34
C ASP A 81 3.95 -16.95 3.85
N PRO A 82 3.62 -18.02 4.59
CA PRO A 82 3.34 -17.94 6.02
C PRO A 82 4.58 -17.58 6.87
N ALA A 83 5.79 -17.78 6.33
CA ALA A 83 7.03 -17.45 6.99
C ALA A 83 7.44 -15.99 6.80
N SER A 84 6.79 -15.26 5.90
CA SER A 84 7.12 -13.87 5.63
C SER A 84 6.83 -12.97 6.83
N ALA A 85 7.70 -12.00 7.08
CA ALA A 85 7.53 -11.02 8.15
C ALA A 85 6.14 -10.34 8.13
N PRO A 86 5.60 -9.86 6.98
CA PRO A 86 4.26 -9.27 6.96
C PRO A 86 3.15 -10.29 7.19
N ALA A 87 3.26 -11.55 6.73
CA ALA A 87 2.25 -12.58 6.99
C ALA A 87 2.18 -12.95 8.48
N VAL A 88 3.33 -13.10 9.13
CA VAL A 88 3.42 -13.31 10.59
C VAL A 88 2.84 -12.11 11.35
N ALA A 89 3.18 -10.89 10.92
CA ALA A 89 2.66 -9.68 11.54
C ALA A 89 1.14 -9.55 11.38
N ALA A 90 0.59 -9.89 10.21
CA ALA A 90 -0.84 -9.81 9.92
C ALA A 90 -1.69 -10.74 10.80
N ARG A 91 -1.17 -11.92 11.16
CA ARG A 91 -1.86 -12.92 12.02
C ARG A 91 -1.83 -12.58 13.51
N ASN A 92 -1.04 -11.59 13.93
CA ASN A 92 -0.92 -11.21 15.33
C ASN A 92 -2.18 -10.46 15.83
N GLY A 93 -2.63 -10.68 17.06
CA GLY A 93 -3.87 -10.10 17.62
C GLY A 93 -3.91 -8.57 17.73
N ASN A 94 -2.78 -7.89 17.55
CA ASN A 94 -2.71 -6.42 17.50
C ASN A 94 -2.80 -5.84 16.07
N SER A 95 -3.07 -6.69 15.09
CA SER A 95 -3.21 -6.31 13.68
C SER A 95 -4.68 -6.23 13.30
N PHE A 96 -5.02 -5.25 12.47
CA PHE A 96 -6.39 -5.03 11.99
C PHE A 96 -6.38 -4.44 10.59
N ARG A 97 -7.50 -4.60 9.88
CA ARG A 97 -7.73 -3.97 8.58
C ARG A 97 -8.64 -2.76 8.75
N MET A 98 -8.36 -1.71 8.00
CA MET A 98 -9.19 -0.51 8.04
C MET A 98 -10.48 -0.75 7.26
N LEU A 99 -11.62 -0.44 7.87
CA LEU A 99 -12.96 -0.59 7.28
C LEU A 99 -13.28 -2.03 6.84
N GLU A 100 -12.86 -3.02 7.63
CA GLU A 100 -13.05 -4.45 7.32
C GLU A 100 -14.52 -4.84 7.10
N LYS A 101 -15.45 -4.16 7.79
CA LYS A 101 -16.90 -4.32 7.64
C LYS A 101 -17.41 -4.14 6.20
N LEU A 102 -16.69 -3.38 5.36
CA LEU A 102 -17.06 -3.17 3.96
C LEU A 102 -16.68 -4.35 3.05
N ASN A 103 -16.01 -5.38 3.59
CA ASN A 103 -15.61 -6.60 2.88
C ASN A 103 -14.81 -6.34 1.59
N THR A 104 -14.00 -5.29 1.57
CA THR A 104 -13.13 -4.91 0.42
C THR A 104 -11.81 -5.66 0.37
N ASP A 105 -11.57 -6.54 1.35
CA ASP A 105 -10.39 -7.40 1.50
C ASP A 105 -9.04 -6.66 1.25
N PRO A 106 -8.77 -5.53 1.93
CA PRO A 106 -7.56 -4.76 1.69
C PRO A 106 -6.32 -5.53 2.11
N LYS A 107 -5.24 -5.42 1.33
CA LYS A 107 -3.96 -6.11 1.57
C LYS A 107 -2.98 -5.34 2.47
N ILE A 108 -3.47 -4.30 3.14
CA ILE A 108 -2.69 -3.51 4.11
C ILE A 108 -3.25 -3.80 5.50
N TYR A 109 -2.37 -4.28 6.38
CA TYR A 109 -2.67 -4.53 7.79
C TYR A 109 -2.01 -3.47 8.65
N TYR A 110 -2.80 -2.83 9.51
CA TYR A 110 -2.32 -1.85 10.47
C TYR A 110 -2.09 -2.51 11.82
N ARG A 111 -1.17 -1.96 12.62
CA ARG A 111 -0.85 -2.49 13.95
C ARG A 111 -0.92 -1.41 14.99
N SER A 112 -1.65 -1.68 16.07
CA SER A 112 -1.72 -0.79 17.23
C SER A 112 -1.93 -1.60 18.49
N LYS A 113 -1.22 -1.23 19.56
CA LYS A 113 -1.48 -1.74 20.91
C LYS A 113 -2.68 -1.04 21.58
N ARG A 114 -3.08 0.14 21.07
CA ARG A 114 -4.13 0.96 21.64
C ARG A 114 -5.48 0.50 21.11
N GLU A 115 -6.33 0.03 22.02
CA GLU A 115 -7.63 -0.54 21.68
C GLU A 115 -8.55 0.42 20.92
N TRP A 116 -8.64 1.68 21.39
CA TRP A 116 -9.47 2.70 20.74
C TRP A 116 -9.11 2.93 19.26
N VAL A 117 -7.84 2.75 18.88
CA VAL A 117 -7.40 2.87 17.47
C VAL A 117 -7.97 1.73 16.62
N ARG A 118 -8.01 0.51 17.18
CA ARG A 118 -8.60 -0.66 16.52
C ARG A 118 -10.12 -0.51 16.36
N GLN A 119 -10.77 0.09 17.36
CA GLN A 119 -12.22 0.34 17.33
C GLN A 119 -12.61 1.35 16.25
N ILE A 120 -11.84 2.42 16.05
CA ILE A 120 -12.08 3.40 14.97
C ILE A 120 -12.02 2.75 13.59
N ALA A 121 -11.12 1.78 13.40
CA ALA A 121 -11.02 1.06 12.13
C ALA A 121 -12.30 0.28 11.77
N ASN A 122 -13.10 -0.05 12.79
CA ASN A 122 -14.39 -0.71 12.71
C ASN A 122 -15.57 0.24 12.96
N ALA A 123 -15.35 1.56 12.92
CA ALA A 123 -16.39 2.55 13.19
C ALA A 123 -17.65 2.28 12.33
N PRO A 124 -18.86 2.44 12.90
CA PRO A 124 -20.10 2.21 12.18
C PRO A 124 -20.21 3.18 10.99
N HIS A 125 -20.78 2.71 9.89
CA HIS A 125 -21.09 3.58 8.77
C HIS A 125 -22.12 4.62 9.25
N PRO A 126 -22.05 5.90 8.85
CA PRO A 126 -23.01 6.93 9.29
C PRO A 126 -24.49 6.60 9.00
N ALA A 127 -24.75 5.66 8.08
CA ALA A 127 -26.09 5.15 7.78
C ALA A 127 -26.61 4.15 8.83
N ASP A 128 -25.72 3.42 9.52
CA ASP A 128 -26.10 2.47 10.57
C ASP A 128 -26.57 3.23 11.82
N THR A 129 -25.86 4.29 12.21
CA THR A 129 -26.27 5.17 13.32
C THR A 129 -27.60 5.89 13.04
N ARG A 130 -27.90 6.21 11.78
CA ARG A 130 -29.21 6.79 11.39
C ARG A 130 -30.34 5.76 11.50
N LYS A 131 -30.10 4.48 11.18
CA LYS A 131 -31.09 3.39 11.38
C LYS A 131 -31.32 3.06 12.85
N GLU A 132 -30.30 3.21 13.70
CA GLU A 132 -30.41 3.06 15.15
C GLU A 132 -31.27 4.16 15.77
N ASN A 133 -31.09 5.41 15.34
CA ASN A 133 -31.88 6.56 15.81
C ASN A 133 -33.32 6.62 15.29
N LEU A 134 -33.67 5.86 14.25
CA LEU A 134 -35.03 5.77 13.69
C LEU A 134 -35.86 4.62 14.29
N ARG A 135 -35.25 3.77 15.13
CA ARG A 135 -35.90 2.65 15.82
C ARG A 135 -36.18 2.94 17.30
N GLY A 136 -35.98 4.18 17.74
CA GLY A 136 -36.33 4.70 19.07
C GLY A 136 -37.60 5.52 19.04
#